data_AF-A0A8D1TYF2-F1
#
_entry.id   AF-A0A8D1TYF2-F1
#
_cell.length_a   1.000
_cell.length_b   1.000
_cell.length_c   1.000
_cell.angle_alpha   90.00
_cell.angle_beta   90.00
_cell.angle_gamma   90.00
#
_symmetry.space_group_name_H-M   'P 1'
#
loop_
_entity.id
_entity.type
_entity.pdbx_description
1 polymer ?
#
loop_
_entity_poly.entity_id
_entity_poly.type
_entity_poly.pdbx_seq_one_letter_code
_entity_poly.pdbx_strand_id
1 'polypeptide(L)'
;MVDCLRNKNYKELIQQTITPATYHISFGPVIDGDVIPDDPQILMEQGEFLNYDIMLGVNQGEGLKFVDGIVDNEDGVTPNDFDFSVSNFVDNLYGYPEGKDTLRETIKFMYTDWADKENPETRRKTLVALFTDHQWVAPAVATADLHAQYGSPTYFYAFYHHCQSEMKPSWADSAHGDEVPYVFGIPMIGPTELFSCNFSKNDVMLSAVVMTYWTNFAKTG
;
A
#
# COMPACT_ATOMS: atom_id res chain seq x y z
N MET A 1 -31.37 -14.68 11.26
CA MET A 1 -29.91 -14.62 11.53
C MET A 1 -29.50 -13.27 12.12
N VAL A 2 -29.68 -12.16 11.40
CA VAL A 2 -29.26 -10.82 11.85
C VAL A 2 -29.87 -10.43 13.21
N ASP A 3 -31.16 -10.70 13.44
CA ASP A 3 -31.79 -10.39 14.74
C ASP A 3 -31.19 -11.16 15.92
N CYS A 4 -30.64 -12.35 15.67
CA CYS A 4 -29.89 -13.09 16.70
C CYS A 4 -28.56 -12.39 17.01
N LEU A 5 -27.84 -11.91 15.99
CA LEU A 5 -26.60 -11.16 16.17
C LEU A 5 -26.83 -9.83 16.89
N ARG A 6 -27.94 -9.13 16.61
CA ARG A 6 -28.34 -7.89 17.30
C ARG A 6 -28.57 -8.10 18.81
N ASN A 7 -28.90 -9.31 19.24
CA ASN A 7 -29.11 -9.65 20.65
C ASN A 7 -27.80 -10.00 21.39
N LYS A 8 -26.66 -10.03 20.69
CA LYS A 8 -25.35 -10.29 21.30
C LYS A 8 -24.72 -9.01 21.82
N ASN A 9 -23.93 -9.11 22.88
CA ASN A 9 -23.10 -7.98 23.29
C ASN A 9 -22.04 -7.72 22.21
N TYR A 10 -21.81 -6.47 21.83
CA TYR A 10 -20.85 -6.15 20.77
C TYR A 10 -19.43 -6.70 21.06
N LYS A 11 -19.04 -6.84 22.33
CA LYS A 11 -17.77 -7.47 22.72
C LYS A 11 -17.68 -8.92 22.28
N GLU A 12 -18.78 -9.66 22.34
CA GLU A 12 -18.83 -11.06 21.85
C GLU A 12 -18.61 -11.13 20.34
N LEU A 13 -19.00 -10.08 19.60
CA LEU A 13 -18.82 -10.02 18.15
C LEU A 13 -17.37 -9.71 17.77
N ILE A 14 -16.76 -8.68 18.38
CA ILE A 14 -15.40 -8.22 18.00
C ILE A 14 -14.27 -9.12 18.52
N GLN A 15 -14.56 -10.03 19.45
CA GLN A 15 -13.56 -10.96 20.01
C GLN A 15 -13.38 -12.24 19.20
N GLN A 16 -14.19 -12.45 18.15
CA GLN A 16 -14.09 -13.66 17.34
C GLN A 16 -12.92 -13.56 16.36
N THR A 17 -12.12 -14.63 16.26
CA THR A 17 -11.11 -14.76 15.20
C THR A 17 -11.78 -15.19 13.91
N ILE A 18 -11.89 -14.26 12.96
CA ILE A 18 -12.42 -14.50 11.62
C ILE A 18 -11.31 -14.15 10.62
N THR A 19 -10.74 -15.18 10.00
CA THR A 19 -9.58 -15.02 9.10
C THR A 19 -10.04 -15.08 7.64
N PRO A 20 -9.87 -14.00 6.84
CA PRO A 20 -10.15 -14.02 5.42
C PRO A 20 -9.10 -14.82 4.64
N ALA A 21 -9.31 -14.99 3.33
CA ALA A 21 -8.23 -15.36 2.43
C ALA A 21 -7.09 -14.32 2.52
N THR A 22 -5.85 -14.75 2.33
CA THR A 22 -4.68 -13.86 2.34
C THR A 22 -4.90 -12.70 1.35
N TYR A 23 -4.53 -11.48 1.76
CA TYR A 23 -4.71 -10.24 1.00
C TYR A 23 -6.18 -9.80 0.77
N HIS A 24 -7.14 -10.47 1.39
CA HIS A 24 -8.56 -10.11 1.34
C HIS A 24 -9.07 -9.72 2.74
N ILE A 25 -10.29 -9.18 2.80
CA ILE A 25 -10.95 -8.74 4.03
C ILE A 25 -12.21 -9.57 4.29
N SER A 26 -12.53 -9.84 5.56
CA SER A 26 -13.78 -10.53 5.93
C SER A 26 -14.97 -9.58 6.08
N PHE A 27 -14.73 -8.38 6.61
CA PHE A 27 -15.75 -7.35 6.84
C PHE A 27 -15.23 -6.01 6.32
N GLY A 28 -15.94 -5.43 5.36
CA GLY A 28 -15.60 -4.16 4.74
C GLY A 28 -16.71 -3.70 3.79
N PRO A 29 -16.41 -2.73 2.90
CA PRO A 29 -17.33 -2.33 1.85
C PRO A 29 -17.78 -3.53 1.00
N VAL A 30 -19.04 -3.52 0.56
CA VAL A 30 -19.62 -4.55 -0.31
C VAL A 30 -20.35 -3.88 -1.47
N ILE A 31 -20.41 -4.54 -2.62
CA ILE A 31 -21.26 -4.13 -3.75
C ILE A 31 -22.70 -4.48 -3.38
N ASP A 32 -23.43 -3.50 -2.85
CA ASP A 32 -24.81 -3.65 -2.38
C ASP A 32 -25.84 -3.23 -3.43
N GLY A 33 -25.41 -2.59 -4.52
CA GLY A 33 -26.28 -2.07 -5.57
C GLY A 33 -26.96 -0.74 -5.22
N ASP A 34 -26.57 -0.10 -4.11
CA ASP A 34 -27.14 1.16 -3.63
C ASP A 34 -26.03 2.15 -3.24
N VAL A 35 -25.32 1.89 -2.14
CA VAL A 35 -24.18 2.71 -1.73
C VAL A 35 -22.99 2.51 -2.67
N ILE A 36 -22.71 1.25 -3.05
CA ILE A 36 -21.75 0.87 -4.07
C ILE A 36 -22.52 0.13 -5.16
N PRO A 37 -22.92 0.85 -6.24
CA PRO A 37 -23.85 0.33 -7.24
C PRO A 37 -23.31 -0.86 -8.04
N ASP A 38 -22.00 -0.91 -8.30
CA ASP A 38 -21.34 -1.96 -9.08
C ASP A 38 -19.86 -2.08 -8.67
N ASP A 39 -19.10 -2.95 -9.35
CA ASP A 39 -17.65 -3.07 -9.19
C ASP A 39 -16.95 -1.71 -9.37
N PRO A 40 -16.11 -1.26 -8.42
CA PRO A 40 -15.38 0.00 -8.54
C PRO A 40 -14.59 0.17 -9.84
N GLN A 41 -14.06 -0.92 -10.43
CA GLN A 41 -13.40 -0.88 -11.73
C GLN A 41 -14.38 -0.44 -12.82
N ILE A 42 -15.59 -1.02 -12.84
CA ILE A 42 -16.64 -0.69 -13.82
C ILE A 42 -17.11 0.75 -13.62
N LEU A 43 -17.34 1.17 -12.37
CA LEU A 43 -17.78 2.53 -12.06
C LEU A 43 -16.75 3.58 -12.52
N MET A 44 -15.47 3.34 -12.26
CA MET A 44 -14.38 4.23 -12.69
C MET A 44 -14.23 4.25 -14.21
N GLU A 45 -14.32 3.09 -14.87
CA GLU A 45 -14.30 2.98 -16.34
C GLU A 45 -15.47 3.71 -17.01
N GLN A 46 -16.63 3.78 -16.36
CA GLN A 46 -17.81 4.50 -16.84
C GLN A 46 -17.80 5.99 -16.49
N GLY A 47 -16.85 6.44 -15.66
CA GLY A 47 -16.82 7.82 -15.16
C GLY A 47 -17.91 8.12 -14.14
N GLU A 48 -18.43 7.10 -13.44
CA GLU A 48 -19.46 7.19 -12.40
C GLU A 48 -18.88 7.72 -11.07
N PHE A 49 -18.17 8.84 -11.16
CA PHE A 49 -17.71 9.64 -10.04
C PHE A 49 -18.05 11.11 -10.31
N LEU A 50 -18.33 11.86 -9.26
CA LEU A 50 -18.51 13.31 -9.42
C LEU A 50 -17.16 13.96 -9.77
N ASN A 51 -17.20 15.02 -10.56
CA ASN A 51 -16.01 15.76 -11.00
C ASN A 51 -15.37 16.52 -9.82
N TYR A 52 -14.57 15.80 -9.04
CA TYR A 52 -13.77 16.35 -7.95
C TYR A 52 -12.36 16.66 -8.44
N ASP A 53 -11.70 17.63 -7.82
CA ASP A 53 -10.26 17.69 -7.88
C ASP A 53 -9.72 16.55 -6.99
N ILE A 54 -8.79 15.73 -7.50
CA ILE A 54 -8.20 14.61 -6.75
C ILE A 54 -6.69 14.76 -6.63
N MET A 55 -6.21 14.50 -5.43
CA MET A 55 -4.80 14.31 -5.13
C MET A 55 -4.61 12.92 -4.52
N LEU A 56 -3.75 12.12 -5.13
CA LEU A 56 -3.49 10.74 -4.73
C LEU A 56 -2.01 10.41 -4.89
N GLY A 57 -1.56 9.33 -4.24
CA GLY A 57 -0.16 8.94 -4.29
C GLY A 57 0.13 7.70 -3.48
N VAL A 58 1.41 7.35 -3.45
CA VAL A 58 1.94 6.13 -2.83
C VAL A 58 3.28 6.41 -2.16
N ASN A 59 3.67 5.57 -1.21
CA ASN A 59 4.99 5.58 -0.61
C ASN A 59 5.95 4.65 -1.39
N GLN A 60 7.25 4.90 -1.28
CA GLN A 60 8.27 4.16 -2.05
C GLN A 60 8.29 2.64 -1.79
N GLY A 61 8.02 2.22 -0.56
CA GLY A 61 8.16 0.84 -0.08
C GLY A 61 6.98 0.41 0.79
N GLU A 62 5.75 0.70 0.34
CA GLU A 62 4.48 0.34 1.00
C GLU A 62 4.49 -1.12 1.51
N GLY A 63 4.99 -2.03 0.67
CA GLY A 63 5.04 -3.46 0.89
C GLY A 63 6.12 -3.94 1.85
N LEU A 64 6.66 -3.09 2.74
CA LEU A 64 7.71 -3.48 3.71
C LEU A 64 7.38 -4.79 4.45
N LYS A 65 6.12 -4.96 4.84
CA LYS A 65 5.65 -6.13 5.60
C LYS A 65 5.57 -7.43 4.80
N PHE A 66 5.69 -7.36 3.48
CA PHE A 66 5.66 -8.54 2.62
C PHE A 66 6.89 -9.46 2.80
N VAL A 67 8.02 -8.89 3.23
CA VAL A 67 9.27 -9.64 3.47
C VAL A 67 9.51 -9.97 4.94
N ASP A 68 8.52 -9.75 5.83
CA ASP A 68 8.64 -10.07 7.25
C ASP A 68 8.93 -11.58 7.44
N GLY A 69 9.97 -11.89 8.21
CA GLY A 69 10.35 -13.28 8.56
C GLY A 69 11.20 -14.02 7.52
N ILE A 70 11.47 -13.44 6.34
CA ILE A 70 12.34 -14.03 5.31
C ILE A 70 13.63 -13.24 5.03
N VAL A 71 13.78 -12.08 5.67
CA VAL A 71 15.02 -11.30 5.63
C VAL A 71 16.00 -11.85 6.67
N ASP A 72 17.21 -12.16 6.25
CA ASP A 72 18.26 -12.68 7.12
C ASP A 72 19.00 -11.57 7.91
N ASN A 73 19.98 -11.96 8.73
CA ASN A 73 20.76 -11.01 9.55
C ASN A 73 21.72 -10.13 8.75
N GLU A 74 21.92 -10.42 7.47
CA GLU A 74 22.71 -9.65 6.52
C GLU A 74 21.79 -8.89 5.55
N ASP A 75 20.54 -8.64 5.98
CA ASP A 75 19.58 -7.80 5.25
C ASP A 75 19.17 -8.40 3.88
N GLY A 76 19.42 -9.69 3.66
CA GLY A 76 19.22 -10.37 2.40
C GLY A 76 17.98 -11.27 2.33
N VAL A 77 17.58 -11.64 1.11
CA VAL A 77 16.59 -12.71 0.85
C VAL A 77 17.21 -13.79 -0.03
N THR A 78 16.96 -15.07 0.29
CA THR A 78 17.46 -16.21 -0.49
C THR A 78 16.67 -16.41 -1.79
N PRO A 79 17.25 -17.05 -2.83
CA PRO A 79 16.51 -17.37 -4.05
C PRO A 79 15.29 -18.28 -3.80
N ASN A 80 15.36 -19.18 -2.81
CA ASN A 80 14.24 -20.07 -2.46
C ASN A 80 13.08 -19.29 -1.84
N ASP A 81 13.38 -18.36 -0.93
CA ASP A 81 12.37 -17.51 -0.30
C ASP A 81 11.75 -16.54 -1.31
N PHE A 82 12.55 -16.04 -2.26
CA PHE A 82 12.06 -15.26 -3.40
C PHE A 82 11.05 -16.06 -4.24
N ASP A 83 11.44 -17.24 -4.71
CA ASP A 83 10.59 -18.11 -5.53
C ASP A 83 9.30 -18.50 -4.80
N PHE A 84 9.41 -18.84 -3.51
CA PHE A 84 8.28 -19.17 -2.66
C PHE A 84 7.32 -17.98 -2.47
N SER A 85 7.86 -16.79 -2.22
CA SER A 85 7.07 -15.57 -2.02
C SER A 85 6.31 -15.19 -3.29
N VAL A 86 6.97 -15.22 -4.45
CA VAL A 86 6.31 -14.96 -5.73
C VAL A 86 5.25 -16.02 -6.04
N SER A 87 5.52 -17.30 -5.79
CA SER A 87 4.53 -18.36 -6.00
C SER A 87 3.29 -18.16 -5.13
N ASN A 88 3.48 -17.94 -3.83
CA ASN A 88 2.38 -17.71 -2.90
C ASN A 88 1.59 -16.45 -3.26
N PHE A 89 2.27 -15.38 -3.66
CA PHE A 89 1.63 -14.16 -4.13
C PHE A 89 0.69 -14.45 -5.29
N VAL A 90 1.16 -15.16 -6.32
CA VAL A 90 0.34 -15.54 -7.47
C VAL A 90 -0.82 -16.45 -7.06
N ASP A 91 -0.57 -17.43 -6.18
CA ASP A 91 -1.58 -18.35 -5.71
C ASP A 91 -2.72 -17.64 -4.96
N ASN A 92 -2.40 -16.65 -4.11
CA ASN A 92 -3.38 -15.94 -3.29
C ASN A 92 -4.18 -14.86 -4.04
N LEU A 93 -3.58 -14.21 -5.05
CA LEU A 93 -4.22 -13.09 -5.76
C LEU A 93 -4.86 -13.48 -7.10
N TYR A 94 -4.30 -14.46 -7.79
CA TYR A 94 -4.82 -14.89 -9.10
C TYR A 94 -5.52 -16.25 -9.05
N GLY A 95 -5.37 -17.01 -7.97
CA GLY A 95 -6.00 -18.33 -7.83
C GLY A 95 -5.39 -19.35 -8.80
N TYR A 96 -6.21 -19.98 -9.66
CA TYR A 96 -5.75 -20.92 -10.69
C TYR A 96 -6.28 -20.54 -12.08
N PRO A 97 -5.81 -19.42 -12.65
CA PRO A 97 -6.21 -19.03 -14.00
C PRO A 97 -5.54 -19.93 -15.04
N GLU A 98 -6.11 -19.99 -16.24
CA GLU A 98 -5.41 -20.57 -17.38
C GLU A 98 -4.09 -19.82 -17.60
N GLY A 99 -2.96 -20.54 -17.70
CA GLY A 99 -1.64 -19.92 -17.86
C GLY A 99 -0.97 -19.47 -16.55
N LYS A 100 -1.43 -19.92 -15.37
CA LYS A 100 -0.82 -19.60 -14.06
C LYS A 100 0.71 -19.76 -14.01
N ASP A 101 1.23 -20.84 -14.57
CA ASP A 101 2.67 -21.09 -14.55
C ASP A 101 3.43 -20.08 -15.42
N THR A 102 2.86 -19.70 -16.56
CA THR A 102 3.38 -18.60 -17.38
C THR A 102 3.36 -17.29 -16.62
N LEU A 103 2.27 -16.98 -15.90
CA LEU A 103 2.18 -15.78 -15.07
C LEU A 103 3.26 -15.77 -13.98
N ARG A 104 3.41 -16.87 -13.24
CA ARG A 104 4.41 -17.00 -12.17
C ARG A 104 5.83 -16.81 -12.69
N GLU A 105 6.21 -17.52 -13.76
CA GLU A 105 7.55 -17.41 -14.32
C GLU A 105 7.82 -16.04 -14.93
N THR A 106 6.80 -15.39 -15.51
CA THR A 106 6.92 -14.02 -16.02
C THR A 106 7.12 -13.02 -14.88
N ILE A 107 6.37 -13.13 -13.78
CA ILE A 107 6.56 -12.24 -12.61
C ILE A 107 7.97 -12.44 -12.03
N LYS A 108 8.40 -13.69 -11.82
CA LYS A 108 9.77 -13.98 -11.37
C LYS A 108 10.82 -13.34 -12.29
N PHE A 109 10.62 -13.45 -13.61
CA PHE A 109 11.52 -12.87 -14.59
C PHE A 109 11.57 -11.34 -14.50
N MET A 110 10.41 -10.68 -14.38
CA MET A 110 10.31 -9.22 -14.34
C MET A 110 10.90 -8.61 -13.07
N TYR A 111 10.80 -9.30 -11.93
CA TYR A 111 11.32 -8.85 -10.63
C TYR A 111 12.68 -9.45 -10.25
N THR A 112 13.35 -10.09 -11.21
CA THR A 112 14.77 -10.44 -11.09
C THR A 112 15.61 -9.32 -11.68
N ASP A 113 16.51 -8.75 -10.89
CA ASP A 113 17.55 -7.89 -11.44
C ASP A 113 18.59 -8.75 -12.17
N TRP A 114 18.52 -8.80 -13.50
CA TRP A 114 19.42 -9.60 -14.31
C TRP A 114 20.85 -9.07 -14.37
N ALA A 115 21.08 -7.79 -14.01
CA ALA A 115 22.41 -7.21 -13.93
C ALA A 115 23.13 -7.55 -12.61
N ASP A 116 22.36 -7.82 -11.55
CA ASP A 116 22.86 -8.12 -10.20
C ASP A 116 22.15 -9.32 -9.53
N LYS A 117 21.93 -10.37 -10.32
CA LYS A 117 21.06 -11.51 -9.98
C LYS A 117 21.38 -12.20 -8.65
N GLU A 118 22.66 -12.29 -8.32
CA GLU A 118 23.12 -13.02 -7.13
C GLU A 118 22.97 -12.21 -5.84
N ASN A 119 22.73 -10.89 -5.92
CA ASN A 119 22.67 -10.02 -4.76
C ASN A 119 21.40 -10.26 -3.90
N PRO A 120 21.56 -10.68 -2.63
CA PRO A 120 20.44 -10.98 -1.75
C PRO A 120 19.65 -9.74 -1.30
N GLU A 121 20.30 -8.59 -1.14
CA GLU A 121 19.62 -7.33 -0.80
C GLU A 121 18.78 -6.83 -1.97
N THR A 122 19.27 -6.99 -3.20
CA THR A 122 18.53 -6.66 -4.42
C THR A 122 17.27 -7.52 -4.54
N ARG A 123 17.36 -8.83 -4.25
CA ARG A 123 16.16 -9.70 -4.18
C ARG A 123 15.15 -9.25 -3.12
N ARG A 124 15.60 -8.81 -1.94
CA ARG A 124 14.71 -8.23 -0.93
C ARG A 124 14.01 -6.98 -1.48
N LYS A 125 14.77 -6.06 -2.09
CA LYS A 125 14.21 -4.83 -2.67
C LYS A 125 13.16 -5.13 -3.74
N THR A 126 13.40 -6.09 -4.62
CA THR A 126 12.44 -6.43 -5.68
C THR A 126 11.21 -7.17 -5.17
N LEU A 127 11.27 -7.90 -4.06
CA LEU A 127 10.07 -8.44 -3.40
C LEU A 127 9.21 -7.34 -2.77
N VAL A 128 9.83 -6.39 -2.07
CA VAL A 128 9.12 -5.22 -1.54
C VAL A 128 8.47 -4.45 -2.69
N ALA A 129 9.21 -4.26 -3.80
CA ALA A 129 8.69 -3.61 -5.00
C ALA A 129 7.51 -4.38 -5.61
N LEU A 130 7.61 -5.70 -5.79
CA LEU A 130 6.50 -6.51 -6.33
C LEU A 130 5.18 -6.30 -5.58
N PHE A 131 5.24 -6.35 -4.25
CA PHE A 131 4.05 -6.18 -3.43
C PHE A 131 3.57 -4.72 -3.43
N THR A 132 4.49 -3.76 -3.38
CA THR A 132 4.20 -2.32 -3.48
C THR A 132 3.52 -1.97 -4.80
N ASP A 133 4.08 -2.46 -5.90
CA ASP A 133 3.62 -2.19 -7.27
C ASP A 133 2.22 -2.73 -7.49
N HIS A 134 1.95 -3.97 -7.09
CA HIS A 134 0.64 -4.58 -7.32
C HIS A 134 -0.45 -4.02 -6.40
N GLN A 135 -0.16 -3.88 -5.10
CA GLN A 135 -1.18 -3.53 -4.12
C GLN A 135 -1.43 -2.02 -3.99
N TRP A 136 -0.48 -1.18 -4.39
CA TRP A 136 -0.60 0.29 -4.29
C TRP A 136 -0.33 1.02 -5.59
N VAL A 137 0.82 0.82 -6.25
CA VAL A 137 1.20 1.67 -7.40
C VAL A 137 0.27 1.48 -8.59
N ALA A 138 0.08 0.23 -9.04
CA ALA A 138 -0.79 -0.09 -10.17
C ALA A 138 -2.24 0.39 -9.98
N PRO A 139 -2.92 0.10 -8.84
CA PRO A 139 -4.27 0.62 -8.63
C PRO A 139 -4.32 2.14 -8.48
N ALA A 140 -3.31 2.79 -7.88
CA ALA A 140 -3.25 4.25 -7.79
C ALA A 140 -3.09 4.90 -9.17
N VAL A 141 -2.22 4.36 -10.03
CA VAL A 141 -2.04 4.85 -11.40
C VAL A 141 -3.31 4.61 -12.24
N ALA A 142 -3.92 3.42 -12.16
CA ALA A 142 -5.19 3.16 -12.86
C ALA A 142 -6.30 4.13 -12.42
N THR A 143 -6.37 4.44 -11.12
CA THR A 143 -7.30 5.44 -10.57
C THR A 143 -7.01 6.83 -11.12
N ALA A 144 -5.74 7.25 -11.15
CA ALA A 144 -5.31 8.55 -11.66
C ALA A 144 -5.60 8.70 -13.16
N ASP A 145 -5.30 7.66 -13.95
CA ASP A 145 -5.51 7.63 -15.40
C ASP A 145 -7.00 7.77 -15.73
N LEU A 146 -7.86 6.95 -15.09
CA LEU A 146 -9.30 7.00 -15.30
C LEU A 146 -9.86 8.36 -14.87
N HIS A 147 -9.47 8.87 -13.70
CA HIS A 147 -9.93 10.17 -13.22
C HIS A 147 -9.55 11.33 -14.16
N ALA A 148 -8.28 11.38 -14.59
CA ALA A 148 -7.79 12.41 -15.50
C ALA A 148 -8.38 12.29 -16.91
N GLN A 149 -8.68 11.08 -17.39
CA GLN A 149 -9.27 10.84 -18.70
C GLN A 149 -10.65 11.51 -18.87
N TYR A 150 -11.42 11.63 -17.78
CA TYR A 150 -12.71 12.32 -17.77
C TYR A 150 -12.61 13.85 -17.61
N GLY A 151 -11.39 14.40 -17.62
CA GLY A 151 -11.12 15.85 -17.61
C GLY A 151 -11.03 16.48 -16.22
N SER A 152 -11.04 15.66 -15.17
CA SER A 152 -10.96 16.11 -13.78
C SER A 152 -9.52 16.47 -13.36
N PRO A 153 -9.29 17.58 -12.64
CA PRO A 153 -7.95 17.93 -12.13
C PRO A 153 -7.38 16.83 -11.22
N THR A 154 -6.19 16.35 -11.57
CA THR A 154 -5.57 15.17 -10.94
C THR A 154 -4.11 15.46 -10.61
N TYR A 155 -3.73 15.30 -9.34
CA TYR A 155 -2.35 15.46 -8.86
C TYR A 155 -1.84 14.14 -8.28
N PHE A 156 -0.72 13.65 -8.79
CA PHE A 156 -0.10 12.42 -8.31
C PHE A 156 1.19 12.70 -7.56
N TYR A 157 1.42 12.03 -6.42
CA TYR A 157 2.68 12.09 -5.69
C TYR A 157 3.25 10.69 -5.42
N ALA A 158 4.56 10.64 -5.23
CA ALA A 158 5.24 9.48 -4.68
C ALA A 158 6.14 9.94 -3.53
N PHE A 159 6.00 9.32 -2.36
CA PHE A 159 6.61 9.76 -1.11
C PHE A 159 7.85 8.92 -0.78
N TYR A 160 9.03 9.55 -0.90
CA TYR A 160 10.36 8.91 -0.79
C TYR A 160 11.10 9.27 0.51
N HIS A 161 10.38 9.69 1.55
CA HIS A 161 10.99 10.11 2.80
C HIS A 161 10.29 9.46 3.99
N HIS A 162 11.02 9.20 5.06
CA HIS A 162 10.45 8.77 6.33
C HIS A 162 11.35 9.20 7.48
N CYS A 163 10.80 9.21 8.70
CA CYS A 163 11.57 9.58 9.89
C CYS A 163 12.43 8.41 10.36
N GLN A 164 13.47 8.71 11.15
CA GLN A 164 14.27 7.69 11.81
C GLN A 164 13.50 7.10 13.00
N SER A 165 13.31 5.79 13.01
CA SER A 165 12.68 5.02 14.08
C SER A 165 13.50 3.77 14.39
N GLU A 166 13.69 3.45 15.67
CA GLU A 166 14.40 2.23 16.10
C GLU A 166 13.63 0.94 15.74
N MET A 167 12.31 1.04 15.55
CA MET A 167 11.48 -0.12 15.20
C MET A 167 11.48 -0.42 13.70
N LYS A 168 12.08 0.46 12.88
CA LYS A 168 12.13 0.32 11.44
C LYS A 168 13.51 -0.20 11.01
N PRO A 169 13.59 -1.24 10.15
CA PRO A 169 14.87 -1.71 9.65
C PRO A 169 15.64 -0.58 8.94
N SER A 170 16.96 -0.51 9.13
CA SER A 170 17.80 0.57 8.59
C SER A 170 17.83 0.63 7.06
N TRP A 171 17.49 -0.48 6.40
CA TRP A 171 17.44 -0.61 4.95
C TRP A 171 16.09 -0.24 4.34
N ALA A 172 15.06 -0.05 5.17
CA ALA A 172 13.69 0.11 4.70
C ALA A 172 13.46 1.54 4.19
N ASP A 173 12.89 1.66 2.98
CA ASP A 173 12.40 2.91 2.41
C ASP A 173 11.09 3.37 3.08
N SER A 174 10.49 4.46 2.59
CA SER A 174 9.18 4.96 3.06
C SER A 174 8.08 3.89 2.97
N ALA A 175 7.59 3.42 4.12
CA ALA A 175 6.63 2.32 4.23
C ALA A 175 5.19 2.84 4.39
N HIS A 176 4.23 1.92 4.43
CA HIS A 176 2.82 2.28 4.54
C HIS A 176 2.51 3.12 5.78
N GLY A 177 1.97 4.33 5.56
CA GLY A 177 1.62 5.30 6.60
C GLY A 177 2.74 6.24 7.04
N ASP A 178 3.94 6.15 6.46
CA ASP A 178 5.07 7.02 6.83
C ASP A 178 4.86 8.50 6.43
N GLU A 179 3.95 8.81 5.51
CA GLU A 179 3.57 10.16 5.13
C GLU A 179 2.70 10.85 6.18
N VAL A 180 1.96 10.08 6.98
CA VAL A 180 0.96 10.57 7.95
C VAL A 180 1.54 11.60 8.93
N PRO A 181 2.69 11.39 9.59
CA PRO A 181 3.25 12.39 10.51
C PRO A 181 3.53 13.73 9.83
N TYR A 182 3.92 13.72 8.55
CA TYR A 182 4.23 14.93 7.78
C TYR A 182 2.98 15.69 7.37
N VAL A 183 1.92 14.96 6.98
CA VAL A 183 0.59 15.53 6.69
C VAL A 183 0.01 16.25 7.90
N PHE A 184 0.20 15.70 9.10
CA PHE A 184 -0.38 16.25 10.33
C PHE A 184 0.53 17.20 11.11
N GLY A 185 1.70 17.59 10.58
CA GLY A 185 2.55 18.56 11.26
C GLY A 185 3.29 18.01 12.49
N ILE A 186 3.33 16.69 12.71
CA ILE A 186 3.91 16.08 13.91
C ILE A 186 5.39 16.48 14.11
N PRO A 187 6.25 16.55 13.07
CA PRO A 187 7.62 17.03 13.23
C PRO A 187 7.74 18.41 13.90
N MET A 188 6.74 19.29 13.77
CA MET A 188 6.76 20.64 14.36
C MET A 188 6.59 20.65 15.88
N ILE A 189 5.94 19.63 16.46
CA ILE A 189 5.76 19.48 17.91
C ILE A 189 6.76 18.50 18.53
N GLY A 190 7.47 17.73 17.70
CA GLY A 190 8.45 16.73 18.11
C GLY A 190 7.84 15.33 18.29
N PRO A 191 8.63 14.38 18.83
CA PRO A 191 8.18 13.00 19.04
C PRO A 191 6.96 12.94 19.98
N THR A 192 6.03 12.03 19.69
CA THR A 192 4.81 11.80 20.50
C THR A 192 4.72 10.34 20.93
N GLU A 193 3.78 10.01 21.83
CA GLU A 193 3.53 8.61 22.21
C GLU A 193 3.09 7.74 21.02
N LEU A 194 2.33 8.32 20.07
CA LEU A 194 1.86 7.62 18.87
C LEU A 194 2.93 7.56 17.77
N PHE A 195 3.69 8.64 17.62
CA PHE A 195 4.76 8.76 16.63
C PHE A 195 6.11 8.92 17.34
N SER A 196 6.68 7.78 17.72
CA SER A 196 7.98 7.64 18.38
C SER A 196 9.16 7.76 17.40
N CYS A 197 9.12 8.78 16.55
CA CYS A 197 10.16 9.08 15.57
C CYS A 197 11.07 10.21 16.04
N ASN A 198 12.37 10.08 15.78
CA ASN A 198 13.30 11.19 15.98
C ASN A 198 13.27 12.12 14.76
N PHE A 199 12.50 13.20 14.85
CA PHE A 199 12.37 14.18 13.80
C PHE A 199 13.56 15.16 13.76
N SER A 200 14.18 15.27 12.60
CA SER A 200 15.21 16.23 12.24
C SER A 200 14.64 17.55 11.74
N LYS A 201 15.51 18.54 11.50
CA LYS A 201 15.11 19.80 10.84
C LYS A 201 14.58 19.60 9.42
N ASN A 202 15.07 18.57 8.71
CA ASN A 202 14.57 18.25 7.38
C ASN A 202 13.13 17.73 7.45
N ASP A 203 12.78 17.00 8.50
CA ASP A 203 11.41 16.51 8.72
C ASP A 203 10.43 17.65 8.99
N VAL A 204 10.84 18.64 9.78
CA VAL A 204 10.06 19.87 10.01
C VAL A 204 9.82 20.62 8.70
N MET A 205 10.86 20.77 7.88
CA MET A 205 10.76 21.44 6.59
C MET A 205 9.85 20.66 5.62
N LEU A 206 10.03 19.34 5.52
CA LEU A 206 9.20 18.50 4.65
C LEU A 206 7.74 18.54 5.09
N SER A 207 7.47 18.47 6.39
CA SER A 207 6.09 18.58 6.90
C SER A 207 5.45 19.92 6.58
N ALA A 208 6.21 21.03 6.66
CA ALA A 208 5.73 22.33 6.22
C ALA A 208 5.39 22.35 4.71
N VAL A 209 6.22 21.70 3.88
CA VAL A 209 5.98 21.56 2.43
C VAL A 209 4.71 20.74 2.16
N VAL A 210 4.59 19.56 2.76
CA VAL A 210 3.42 18.67 2.60
C VAL A 210 2.14 19.38 3.03
N MET A 211 2.11 19.98 4.22
CA MET A 211 0.94 20.74 4.68
C MET A 211 0.62 21.94 3.79
N THR A 212 1.63 22.60 3.23
CA THR A 212 1.39 23.70 2.28
C THR A 212 0.71 23.19 1.02
N TYR A 213 1.18 22.09 0.43
CA TYR A 213 0.51 21.50 -0.72
C TYR A 213 -0.92 21.05 -0.37
N TRP A 214 -1.12 20.34 0.73
CA TRP A 214 -2.43 19.77 1.07
C TRP A 214 -3.44 20.86 1.42
N THR A 215 -3.01 21.89 2.15
CA THR A 215 -3.89 23.02 2.48
C THR A 215 -4.11 23.97 1.31
N ASN A 216 -3.20 24.04 0.33
CA ASN A 216 -3.46 24.78 -0.90
C ASN A 216 -4.49 24.03 -1.77
N PHE A 217 -4.31 22.73 -1.96
CA PHE A 217 -5.27 21.88 -2.64
C PHE A 217 -6.67 21.99 -2.02
N ALA A 218 -6.77 21.96 -0.68
CA ALA A 218 -8.05 22.17 0.01
C ALA A 218 -8.66 23.58 -0.20
N LYS A 219 -7.85 24.62 -0.45
CA LYS A 219 -8.32 25.99 -0.67
C LYS A 219 -8.73 26.24 -2.12
N THR A 220 -8.09 25.59 -3.09
CA THR A 220 -8.18 26.01 -4.50
C THR A 220 -8.33 24.88 -5.52
N GLY A 221 -8.26 23.62 -5.12
CA GLY A 221 -7.86 22.55 -6.04
C GLY A 221 -6.43 22.76 -6.53
#